data_AF-A0A3R8RW94-F1
#
_entry.id   AF-A0A3R8RW94-F1
#
_cell.length_a   1.000
_cell.length_b   1.000
_cell.length_c   1.000
_cell.angle_alpha   90.00
_cell.angle_beta   90.00
_cell.angle_gamma   90.00
#
_symmetry.space_group_name_H-M   'P 1'
#
loop_
_entity.id
_entity.type
_entity.pdbx_description
1 polymer ?
#
loop_
_entity_poly.entity_id
_entity_poly.type
_entity_poly.pdbx_seq_one_letter_code
_entity_poly.pdbx_strand_id
1 'polypeptide(L)'
;MDTTDPRRVGRPYPEAREHTVAHNSAGAVPSGTAPRNSFEGRPLHHPAEDVEDQGLAFDVGTLVSRRGALGVLGAGSVTAVLAACTGGSASTTGAASDGGGASDAGDSGASSELTEMPGETAGPYPGDGSNGADVLETSGVERSDIRSSIDSDTTAEGVPLDITMTIIDMAGGDVPMEGAAVYLWQCDAAGQYSMYSEGVEEETYLRGVQIADAQGKVTFTSIFPGCYAGRWPHLHFEVFPDAESIVDATNAILTSQIALPQTEADGVYELTEYAGSAENLSQLTLETDGIFSDGYEQQLASLSGDLDSGYSFAIDVPIDTTTEPEAGGMGGGGMGGGEGGPGGTPPEGAPGEGAPGGATSEDGSGTSQS
;
A
#
# COMPACT_ATOMS: atom_id res chain seq x y z
N MET A 1 47.74 -24.60 -11.82
CA MET A 1 46.48 -24.19 -12.48
C MET A 1 45.59 -23.77 -11.36
N ASP A 2 45.51 -22.46 -11.23
CA ASP A 2 44.93 -21.67 -10.15
C ASP A 2 43.71 -21.00 -10.74
N THR A 3 42.54 -21.19 -10.12
CA THR A 3 41.31 -20.45 -10.40
C THR A 3 40.43 -20.47 -9.15
N THR A 4 40.80 -19.66 -8.16
CA THR A 4 39.86 -19.15 -7.16
C THR A 4 39.07 -17.97 -7.75
N ASP A 5 37.75 -18.09 -7.84
CA ASP A 5 36.81 -17.00 -8.10
C ASP A 5 36.41 -16.35 -6.76
N PRO A 6 36.69 -15.06 -6.52
CA PRO A 6 36.41 -14.41 -5.24
C PRO A 6 35.21 -13.47 -5.32
N ARG A 7 33.97 -13.96 -5.53
CA ARG A 7 32.75 -13.10 -5.48
C ARG A 7 31.48 -13.74 -4.90
N ARG A 8 31.60 -14.62 -3.89
CA ARG A 8 30.48 -14.93 -2.97
C ARG A 8 30.92 -14.71 -1.54
N VAL A 9 30.86 -13.46 -1.10
CA VAL A 9 30.80 -13.14 0.33
C VAL A 9 29.35 -12.77 0.58
N GLY A 10 28.53 -13.76 0.95
CA GLY A 10 27.25 -13.47 1.58
C GLY A 10 27.55 -12.71 2.86
N ARG A 11 27.01 -11.50 3.00
CA ARG A 11 27.05 -10.80 4.29
C ARG A 11 26.17 -11.59 5.26
N PRO A 12 26.67 -11.97 6.45
CA PRO A 12 25.85 -12.64 7.43
C PRO A 12 24.86 -11.63 8.02
N TYR A 13 23.56 -11.88 7.87
CA TYR A 13 22.55 -11.31 8.74
C TYR A 13 22.89 -11.67 10.20
N PRO A 14 22.61 -10.81 11.19
CA PRO A 14 22.66 -11.24 12.58
C PRO A 14 21.67 -12.39 12.78
N GLU A 15 22.13 -13.49 13.39
CA GLU A 15 21.28 -14.65 13.68
C GLU A 15 20.06 -14.20 14.49
N ALA A 16 18.86 -14.54 13.98
CA ALA A 16 17.61 -14.39 14.69
C ALA A 16 17.70 -15.10 16.05
N ARG A 17 17.33 -14.41 17.13
CA ARG A 17 17.20 -15.05 18.43
C ARG A 17 15.98 -15.95 18.40
N GLU A 18 16.20 -17.26 18.42
CA GLU A 18 15.13 -18.23 18.59
C GLU A 18 14.35 -17.93 19.88
N HIS A 19 13.08 -17.56 19.73
CA HIS A 19 12.15 -17.51 20.84
C HIS A 19 11.72 -18.94 21.19
N THR A 20 12.34 -19.52 22.21
CA THR A 20 11.81 -20.73 22.86
C THR A 20 10.39 -20.50 23.35
N VAL A 21 9.43 -21.14 22.68
CA VAL A 21 8.02 -21.21 23.11
C VAL A 21 7.96 -22.04 24.39
N ALA A 22 7.68 -21.39 25.52
CA ALA A 22 7.40 -22.07 26.77
C ALA A 22 6.04 -22.79 26.67
N HIS A 23 6.08 -24.12 26.61
CA HIS A 23 4.90 -24.97 26.78
C HIS A 23 4.32 -24.79 28.18
N ASN A 24 3.09 -24.28 28.28
CA ASN A 24 2.23 -24.49 29.44
C ASN A 24 0.99 -25.29 29.02
N SER A 25 0.84 -26.47 29.61
CA SER A 25 -0.24 -27.41 29.36
C SER A 25 -1.54 -27.03 30.10
N ALA A 26 -2.64 -27.29 29.41
CA ALA A 26 -3.97 -27.65 29.90
C ALA A 26 -4.84 -26.58 30.60
N GLY A 27 -5.78 -26.03 29.83
CA GLY A 27 -7.06 -25.48 30.30
C GLY A 27 -8.11 -25.67 29.19
N ALA A 28 -9.25 -26.27 29.52
CA ALA A 28 -10.28 -26.68 28.57
C ALA A 28 -10.85 -25.52 27.73
N VAL A 29 -11.07 -25.78 26.43
CA VAL A 29 -11.67 -24.85 25.46
C VAL A 29 -13.19 -24.81 25.66
N PRO A 30 -13.82 -23.66 25.93
CA PRO A 30 -15.23 -23.47 25.63
C PRO A 30 -15.36 -23.06 24.15
N SER A 31 -16.08 -23.85 23.37
CA SER A 31 -16.54 -23.47 22.03
C SER A 31 -17.40 -22.22 22.12
N GLY A 32 -17.03 -21.19 21.37
CA GLY A 32 -17.76 -19.93 21.27
C GLY A 32 -16.83 -18.81 20.85
N THR A 33 -16.49 -18.74 19.56
CA THR A 33 -15.85 -17.56 18.97
C THR A 33 -16.83 -16.41 19.12
N ALA A 34 -16.56 -15.49 20.04
CA ALA A 34 -17.23 -14.19 20.06
C ALA A 34 -16.67 -13.37 18.88
N PRO A 35 -17.52 -12.73 18.06
CA PRO A 35 -17.04 -11.86 17.00
C PRO A 35 -16.26 -10.71 17.62
N ARG A 36 -15.11 -10.38 17.03
CA ARG A 36 -14.31 -9.20 17.41
C ARG A 36 -15.06 -7.96 16.93
N ASN A 37 -16.07 -7.54 17.69
CA ASN A 37 -17.00 -6.45 17.36
C ASN A 37 -16.36 -5.05 17.35
N SER A 38 -15.04 -4.96 17.23
CA SER A 38 -14.32 -3.69 17.28
C SER A 38 -13.00 -3.75 16.54
N PHE A 39 -12.68 -2.69 15.80
CA PHE A 39 -11.38 -2.41 15.21
C PHE A 39 -10.83 -1.14 15.89
N GLU A 40 -9.61 -1.21 16.44
CA GLU A 40 -8.93 -0.08 17.11
C GLU A 40 -9.79 0.64 18.19
N GLY A 41 -10.56 -0.13 18.97
CA GLY A 41 -11.43 0.42 20.03
C GLY A 41 -12.72 1.09 19.54
N ARG A 42 -13.01 1.03 18.23
CA ARG A 42 -14.25 1.51 17.62
C ARG A 42 -15.13 0.31 17.24
N PRO A 43 -16.46 0.38 17.44
CA PRO A 43 -17.35 -0.68 17.00
C PRO A 43 -17.41 -0.75 15.47
N LEU A 44 -17.38 -1.98 14.93
CA LEU A 44 -17.59 -2.23 13.50
C LEU A 44 -19.00 -1.76 13.09
N HIS A 45 -19.13 -1.22 11.87
CA HIS A 45 -20.44 -0.82 11.34
C HIS A 45 -21.32 -2.04 11.08
N HIS A 46 -20.68 -3.13 10.64
CA HIS A 46 -21.29 -4.44 10.47
C HIS A 46 -20.57 -5.47 11.36
N PRO A 47 -21.02 -5.68 12.61
CA PRO A 47 -20.31 -6.53 13.59
C PRO A 47 -20.31 -8.04 13.26
N ALA A 48 -21.02 -8.45 12.21
CA ALA A 48 -21.11 -9.83 11.75
C ALA A 48 -20.29 -10.08 10.48
N GLU A 49 -19.61 -9.05 9.97
CA GLU A 49 -18.82 -9.06 8.74
C GLU A 49 -17.36 -8.81 9.11
N ASP A 50 -16.44 -9.36 8.33
CA ASP A 50 -15.01 -9.14 8.52
C ASP A 50 -14.64 -7.69 8.14
N VAL A 51 -13.41 -7.26 8.48
CA VAL A 51 -12.95 -5.89 8.22
C VAL A 51 -12.98 -5.57 6.72
N GLU A 52 -12.70 -6.58 5.90
CA GLU A 52 -12.74 -6.60 4.43
C GLU A 52 -14.10 -6.17 3.85
N ASP A 53 -15.18 -6.49 4.56
CA ASP A 53 -16.56 -6.33 4.10
C ASP A 53 -17.21 -5.05 4.66
N GLN A 54 -16.49 -4.24 5.46
CA GLN A 54 -17.05 -3.02 6.06
C GLN A 54 -17.35 -1.90 5.04
N GLY A 55 -16.85 -2.05 3.81
CA GLY A 55 -17.10 -1.14 2.68
C GLY A 55 -16.66 0.31 2.90
N LEU A 56 -17.03 1.18 1.96
CA LEU A 56 -16.71 2.62 1.88
C LEU A 56 -16.84 3.41 3.19
N ALA A 57 -17.67 2.98 4.16
CA ALA A 57 -17.84 3.67 5.43
C ALA A 57 -16.62 3.51 6.38
N PHE A 58 -15.87 2.41 6.25
CA PHE A 58 -14.63 2.20 7.00
C PHE A 58 -13.51 3.08 6.43
N ASP A 59 -13.32 3.10 5.10
CA ASP A 59 -12.32 3.92 4.43
C ASP A 59 -12.57 5.43 4.57
N VAL A 60 -13.83 5.88 4.47
CA VAL A 60 -14.19 7.29 4.70
C VAL A 60 -14.05 7.69 6.17
N GLY A 61 -14.33 6.78 7.11
CA GLY A 61 -14.14 7.02 8.54
C GLY A 61 -12.67 7.21 8.93
N THR A 62 -11.76 6.64 8.14
CA THR A 62 -10.31 6.80 8.27
C THR A 62 -9.84 8.13 7.67
N LEU A 63 -10.39 8.54 6.53
CA LEU A 63 -10.04 9.79 5.82
C LEU A 63 -10.60 11.08 6.47
N VAL A 64 -11.76 11.04 7.15
CA VAL A 64 -12.35 12.24 7.78
C VAL A 64 -11.58 12.71 9.03
N SER A 65 -10.70 11.87 9.59
CA SER A 65 -9.82 12.26 10.70
C SER A 65 -8.69 13.23 10.29
N ARG A 66 -8.30 13.23 9.00
CA ARG A 66 -7.18 14.04 8.47
C ARG A 66 -7.61 15.39 7.88
N ARG A 67 -8.87 15.55 7.43
CA ARG A 67 -9.30 16.74 6.66
C ARG A 67 -9.80 17.94 7.48
N GLY A 68 -9.60 17.93 8.80
CA GLY A 68 -9.96 19.04 9.70
C GLY A 68 -8.90 20.15 9.85
N ALA A 69 -7.66 19.97 9.36
CA ALA A 69 -6.53 20.81 9.78
C ALA A 69 -5.86 21.70 8.71
N LEU A 70 -6.11 21.55 7.41
CA LEU A 70 -5.39 22.34 6.37
C LEU A 70 -6.29 23.09 5.37
N GLY A 71 -7.54 23.37 5.75
CA GLY A 71 -8.52 24.02 4.89
C GLY A 71 -8.67 25.55 5.05
N VAL A 72 -7.66 26.30 5.47
CA VAL A 72 -7.68 27.78 5.37
C VAL A 72 -6.26 28.31 5.24
N LEU A 73 -5.89 28.81 4.05
CA LEU A 73 -5.04 29.98 3.75
C LEU A 73 -4.35 29.79 2.38
N GLY A 74 -4.83 30.48 1.34
CA GLY A 74 -4.11 30.51 0.06
C GLY A 74 -4.90 30.97 -1.15
N ALA A 75 -5.65 32.07 -1.06
CA ALA A 75 -6.29 32.70 -2.22
C ALA A 75 -5.42 33.85 -2.77
N GLY A 76 -5.03 33.76 -4.05
CA GLY A 76 -4.38 34.81 -4.85
C GLY A 76 -3.00 34.38 -5.35
N SER A 77 -2.58 34.53 -6.60
CA SER A 77 -3.05 35.34 -7.74
C SER A 77 -2.41 34.79 -9.02
N VAL A 78 -3.21 34.55 -10.07
CA VAL A 78 -2.72 34.13 -11.40
C VAL A 78 -2.49 35.37 -12.27
N THR A 79 -1.26 35.58 -12.74
CA THR A 79 -0.94 36.51 -13.83
C THR A 79 -0.11 35.80 -14.89
N ALA A 80 -0.73 35.43 -16.01
CA ALA A 80 -0.06 34.93 -17.20
C ALA A 80 0.27 36.10 -18.15
N VAL A 81 1.55 36.24 -18.52
CA VAL A 81 2.01 37.13 -19.59
C VAL A 81 2.46 36.25 -20.76
N LEU A 82 1.63 36.18 -21.82
CA LEU A 82 2.03 35.64 -23.12
C LEU A 82 2.74 36.73 -23.93
N ALA A 83 3.98 36.45 -24.37
CA ALA A 83 4.65 37.24 -25.41
C ALA A 83 5.25 36.30 -26.46
N ALA A 84 4.70 36.38 -27.67
CA ALA A 84 5.17 35.75 -28.90
C ALA A 84 6.20 36.63 -29.63
N CYS A 85 7.10 36.03 -30.41
CA CYS A 85 7.69 36.50 -31.68
C CYS A 85 8.66 35.41 -32.19
N THR A 86 8.32 34.52 -33.13
CA THR A 86 8.42 34.63 -34.60
C THR A 86 9.51 35.58 -35.15
N GLY A 87 10.50 35.00 -35.85
CA GLY A 87 11.22 35.67 -36.94
C GLY A 87 12.65 35.14 -37.20
N GLY A 88 12.94 34.66 -38.41
CA GLY A 88 14.34 34.50 -38.86
C GLY A 88 14.60 33.52 -40.01
N SER A 89 14.60 34.04 -41.24
CA SER A 89 14.75 33.39 -42.55
C SER A 89 15.96 32.47 -42.83
N ALA A 90 15.77 31.62 -43.85
CA ALA A 90 16.69 30.67 -44.46
C ALA A 90 17.76 31.26 -45.41
N SER A 91 18.74 30.39 -45.77
CA SER A 91 19.72 30.39 -46.89
C SER A 91 21.19 30.54 -46.43
N THR A 92 22.23 29.80 -46.85
CA THR A 92 22.49 28.82 -47.92
C THR A 92 23.87 28.14 -47.70
N THR A 93 23.97 26.86 -48.09
CA THR A 93 25.12 26.12 -48.71
C THR A 93 26.54 26.16 -48.13
N GLY A 94 27.05 24.96 -47.79
CA GLY A 94 28.11 24.34 -48.61
C GLY A 94 29.45 23.96 -47.95
N ALA A 95 29.79 22.68 -48.13
CA ALA A 95 31.12 22.05 -48.17
C ALA A 95 31.68 21.37 -46.90
N ALA A 96 32.03 20.10 -47.12
CA ALA A 96 32.56 19.09 -46.23
C ALA A 96 34.06 19.27 -45.91
N SER A 97 34.53 18.66 -44.80
CA SER A 97 35.73 17.82 -44.75
C SER A 97 35.86 17.07 -43.42
N ASP A 98 36.09 15.77 -43.54
CA ASP A 98 36.74 14.76 -42.67
C ASP A 98 36.92 14.98 -41.15
N GLY A 99 36.39 14.01 -40.40
CA GLY A 99 37.25 12.96 -39.85
C GLY A 99 37.93 13.25 -38.52
N GLY A 100 37.19 13.14 -37.42
CA GLY A 100 37.73 13.13 -36.06
C GLY A 100 36.65 12.86 -35.03
N GLY A 101 36.05 11.67 -35.07
CA GLY A 101 34.99 11.27 -34.14
C GLY A 101 35.54 11.01 -32.74
N ALA A 102 35.53 12.03 -31.90
CA ALA A 102 35.32 11.85 -30.47
C ALA A 102 33.81 11.88 -30.24
N SER A 103 33.21 10.71 -30.04
CA SER A 103 31.83 10.59 -29.59
C SER A 103 31.79 10.95 -28.11
N ASP A 104 31.77 12.24 -27.80
CA ASP A 104 31.12 12.71 -26.60
C ASP A 104 29.64 12.72 -26.94
N ALA A 105 28.99 11.58 -26.69
CA ALA A 105 27.55 11.54 -26.64
C ALA A 105 27.17 12.33 -25.40
N GLY A 106 27.13 13.66 -25.56
CA GLY A 106 26.31 14.51 -24.72
C GLY A 106 24.90 14.02 -24.91
N ASP A 107 24.51 13.04 -24.08
CA ASP A 107 23.15 12.73 -23.77
C ASP A 107 22.52 14.06 -23.37
N SER A 108 21.90 14.70 -24.36
CA SER A 108 20.97 15.78 -24.10
C SER A 108 19.71 15.06 -23.65
N GLY A 109 19.81 14.44 -22.47
CA GLY A 109 18.69 13.91 -21.74
C GLY A 109 17.69 15.06 -21.71
N ALA A 110 16.58 14.85 -22.40
CA ALA A 110 15.42 15.64 -22.11
C ALA A 110 15.14 15.36 -20.64
N SER A 111 15.61 16.25 -19.76
CA SER A 111 15.11 16.32 -18.40
C SER A 111 13.63 16.62 -18.55
N SER A 112 12.83 15.56 -18.63
CA SER A 112 11.49 15.61 -18.09
C SER A 112 11.70 16.09 -16.67
N GLU A 113 11.11 17.24 -16.32
CA GLU A 113 11.06 17.66 -14.93
C GLU A 113 10.36 16.52 -14.19
N LEU A 114 11.13 15.71 -13.46
CA LEU A 114 10.57 14.67 -12.61
C LEU A 114 9.76 15.40 -11.53
N THR A 115 8.56 14.89 -11.28
CA THR A 115 7.75 15.29 -10.14
C THR A 115 7.83 14.19 -9.11
N GLU A 116 7.79 14.54 -7.83
CA GLU A 116 7.77 13.55 -6.76
C GLU A 116 6.56 12.62 -6.90
N MET A 117 6.79 11.32 -6.69
CA MET A 117 5.73 10.32 -6.71
C MET A 117 4.79 10.55 -5.52
N PRO A 118 3.46 10.56 -5.73
CA PRO A 118 2.51 10.75 -4.63
C PRO A 118 2.63 9.64 -3.59
N GLY A 119 2.57 10.03 -2.32
CA GLY A 119 2.44 9.09 -1.21
C GLY A 119 0.99 8.63 -1.06
N GLU A 120 0.80 7.35 -0.72
CA GLU A 120 -0.50 6.74 -0.43
C GLU A 120 -0.50 6.06 0.93
N THR A 121 -1.70 5.65 1.37
CA THR A 121 -1.83 4.76 2.53
C THR A 121 -1.19 3.39 2.26
N ALA A 122 -0.56 2.81 3.29
CA ALA A 122 -0.21 1.39 3.30
C ALA A 122 -1.46 0.49 3.25
N GLY A 123 -2.62 1.04 3.60
CA GLY A 123 -3.82 0.26 3.80
C GLY A 123 -3.68 -0.69 5.01
N PRO A 124 -4.66 -1.57 5.20
CA PRO A 124 -4.71 -2.44 6.38
C PRO A 124 -3.88 -3.72 6.28
N TYR A 125 -3.24 -4.04 5.15
CA TYR A 125 -2.55 -5.33 4.96
C TYR A 125 -1.03 -5.27 4.72
N PRO A 126 -0.27 -4.34 5.32
CA PRO A 126 1.18 -4.37 5.20
C PRO A 126 1.76 -5.55 5.99
N GLY A 127 2.95 -6.00 5.62
CA GLY A 127 3.65 -7.10 6.29
C GLY A 127 4.87 -6.61 7.05
N ASP A 128 4.80 -5.38 7.55
CA ASP A 128 5.90 -4.56 8.08
C ASP A 128 5.84 -4.39 9.61
N GLY A 129 4.91 -5.10 10.26
CA GLY A 129 4.64 -5.00 11.70
C GLY A 129 3.78 -3.81 12.11
N SER A 130 3.49 -2.84 11.23
CA SER A 130 2.71 -1.64 11.57
C SER A 130 1.24 -1.94 11.89
N ASN A 131 0.71 -3.03 11.32
CA ASN A 131 -0.63 -3.55 11.60
C ASN A 131 -0.65 -4.99 12.14
N GLY A 132 0.43 -5.38 12.82
CA GLY A 132 0.52 -6.64 13.57
C GLY A 132 1.16 -7.81 12.83
N ALA A 133 0.93 -7.97 11.52
CA ALA A 133 1.65 -8.98 10.73
C ALA A 133 3.01 -8.44 10.27
N ASP A 134 4.06 -9.25 10.40
CA ASP A 134 5.44 -8.86 10.08
C ASP A 134 6.19 -10.00 9.37
N VAL A 135 6.51 -9.78 8.10
CA VAL A 135 7.34 -10.65 7.27
C VAL A 135 8.71 -10.04 6.99
N LEU A 136 8.93 -8.76 7.29
CA LEU A 136 10.19 -8.06 7.00
C LEU A 136 11.36 -8.57 7.86
N GLU A 137 11.06 -9.12 9.03
CA GLU A 137 12.06 -9.81 9.86
C GLU A 137 12.32 -11.28 9.42
N THR A 138 11.58 -11.80 8.44
CA THR A 138 11.64 -13.21 8.04
C THR A 138 12.80 -13.49 7.08
N SER A 139 13.59 -14.52 7.37
CA SER A 139 14.66 -14.94 6.46
C SER A 139 14.08 -15.43 5.13
N GLY A 140 14.56 -14.88 4.02
CA GLY A 140 14.06 -15.19 2.68
C GLY A 140 13.06 -14.18 2.12
N VAL A 141 12.69 -13.14 2.90
CA VAL A 141 11.85 -12.04 2.39
C VAL A 141 12.53 -11.21 1.32
N GLU A 142 13.88 -11.10 1.34
CA GLU A 142 14.66 -10.52 0.25
C GLU A 142 14.69 -11.50 -0.94
N ARG A 143 13.81 -11.28 -1.92
CA ARG A 143 13.60 -12.16 -3.07
C ARG A 143 12.91 -11.42 -4.22
N SER A 144 13.28 -11.81 -5.45
CA SER A 144 12.66 -11.25 -6.65
C SER A 144 11.37 -11.98 -7.03
N ASP A 145 11.33 -13.32 -6.96
CA ASP A 145 10.09 -14.07 -7.19
C ASP A 145 9.32 -14.15 -5.87
N ILE A 146 8.19 -13.47 -5.81
CA ILE A 146 7.37 -13.37 -4.62
C ILE A 146 6.15 -14.31 -4.66
N ARG A 147 5.97 -15.11 -5.72
CA ARG A 147 4.72 -15.88 -5.91
C ARG A 147 4.52 -17.01 -4.92
N SER A 148 5.60 -17.54 -4.33
CA SER A 148 5.54 -18.62 -3.35
C SER A 148 5.66 -18.10 -1.93
N SER A 149 5.07 -18.79 -0.96
CA SER A 149 5.31 -18.53 0.46
C SER A 149 6.77 -18.85 0.83
N ILE A 150 7.28 -18.19 1.88
CA ILE A 150 8.67 -18.39 2.35
C ILE A 150 8.79 -19.73 3.08
N ASP A 151 7.80 -20.05 3.91
CA ASP A 151 7.84 -21.20 4.84
C ASP A 151 7.02 -22.41 4.37
N SER A 152 6.46 -22.36 3.15
CA SER A 152 5.63 -23.42 2.57
C SER A 152 5.86 -23.54 1.05
N ASP A 153 5.42 -24.65 0.46
CA ASP A 153 5.45 -24.85 -1.00
C ASP A 153 4.23 -24.20 -1.71
N THR A 154 3.35 -23.49 -0.96
CA THR A 154 2.18 -22.82 -1.53
C THR A 154 2.61 -21.70 -2.47
N THR A 155 2.00 -21.63 -3.63
CA THR A 155 2.27 -20.61 -4.66
C THR A 155 0.96 -20.00 -5.12
N ALA A 156 0.88 -18.67 -5.10
CA ALA A 156 -0.28 -17.96 -5.62
C ALA A 156 -0.41 -18.19 -7.14
N GLU A 157 -1.59 -18.65 -7.55
CA GLU A 157 -1.93 -18.83 -8.96
C GLU A 157 -2.41 -17.51 -9.56
N GLY A 158 -2.04 -17.25 -10.82
CA GLY A 158 -2.47 -16.05 -11.54
C GLY A 158 -1.65 -15.80 -12.81
N VAL A 159 -2.04 -14.77 -13.56
CA VAL A 159 -1.34 -14.34 -14.77
C VAL A 159 0.02 -13.75 -14.37
N PRO A 160 1.16 -14.23 -14.91
CA PRO A 160 2.47 -13.71 -14.51
C PRO A 160 2.62 -12.21 -14.74
N LEU A 161 3.29 -11.53 -13.79
CA LEU A 161 3.55 -10.10 -13.85
C LEU A 161 5.00 -9.81 -13.44
N ASP A 162 5.81 -9.31 -14.37
CA ASP A 162 7.18 -8.83 -14.09
C ASP A 162 7.19 -7.31 -13.87
N ILE A 163 7.69 -6.90 -12.72
CA ILE A 163 7.63 -5.52 -12.22
C ILE A 163 9.05 -5.00 -12.14
N THR A 164 9.33 -3.86 -12.77
CA THR A 164 10.60 -3.14 -12.60
C THR A 164 10.33 -1.73 -12.08
N MET A 165 10.99 -1.34 -10.99
CA MET A 165 10.89 0.00 -10.44
C MET A 165 12.27 0.65 -10.45
N THR A 166 12.37 1.90 -10.90
CA THR A 166 13.59 2.71 -10.82
C THR A 166 13.42 3.74 -9.71
N ILE A 167 14.12 3.58 -8.59
CA ILE A 167 14.09 4.53 -7.47
C ILE A 167 15.08 5.66 -7.75
N ILE A 168 14.58 6.89 -7.73
CA ILE A 168 15.33 8.09 -8.11
C ILE A 168 15.34 9.07 -6.93
N ASP A 169 16.53 9.47 -6.50
CA ASP A 169 16.76 10.50 -5.49
C ASP A 169 16.73 11.89 -6.13
N MET A 170 15.61 12.59 -5.97
CA MET A 170 15.43 13.96 -6.47
C MET A 170 16.28 14.96 -5.69
N ALA A 171 16.42 14.77 -4.37
CA ALA A 171 17.21 15.64 -3.51
C ALA A 171 18.72 15.57 -3.86
N GLY A 172 19.16 14.41 -4.34
CA GLY A 172 20.50 14.17 -4.89
C GLY A 172 20.75 14.71 -6.30
N GLY A 173 19.75 15.31 -6.95
CA GLY A 173 19.84 15.84 -8.31
C GLY A 173 19.42 14.82 -9.38
N ASP A 174 18.28 14.14 -9.15
CA ASP A 174 17.66 13.15 -10.05
C ASP A 174 18.59 11.96 -10.36
N VAL A 175 19.30 11.46 -9.35
CA VAL A 175 20.24 10.34 -9.48
C VAL A 175 19.62 9.02 -9.01
N PRO A 176 20.06 7.85 -9.52
CA PRO A 176 19.56 6.58 -9.01
C PRO A 176 19.88 6.37 -7.53
N MET A 177 18.90 5.89 -6.76
CA MET A 177 19.04 5.63 -5.32
C MET A 177 19.55 4.21 -5.05
N GLU A 178 20.85 3.98 -5.32
CA GLU A 178 21.50 2.69 -5.04
C GLU A 178 21.40 2.32 -3.56
N GLY A 179 21.04 1.08 -3.27
CA GLY A 179 20.97 0.55 -1.90
C GLY A 179 19.64 0.77 -1.17
N ALA A 180 18.72 1.56 -1.74
CA ALA A 180 17.36 1.68 -1.20
C ALA A 180 16.67 0.32 -1.16
N ALA A 181 15.93 0.05 -0.08
CA ALA A 181 15.15 -1.18 0.03
C ALA A 181 13.70 -0.91 -0.38
N VAL A 182 13.14 -1.78 -1.21
CA VAL A 182 11.75 -1.70 -1.67
C VAL A 182 11.01 -2.92 -1.17
N TYR A 183 9.98 -2.72 -0.35
CA TYR A 183 9.02 -3.74 0.03
C TYR A 183 7.80 -3.65 -0.88
N LEU A 184 7.40 -4.76 -1.49
CA LEU A 184 6.20 -4.84 -2.34
C LEU A 184 5.24 -5.90 -1.80
N TRP A 185 3.95 -5.57 -1.77
CA TRP A 185 2.89 -6.52 -1.48
C TRP A 185 1.61 -6.28 -2.30
N GLN A 186 0.80 -7.32 -2.44
CA GLN A 186 -0.48 -7.27 -3.14
C GLN A 186 -1.42 -8.39 -2.66
N CYS A 187 -2.68 -8.34 -3.09
CA CYS A 187 -3.57 -9.49 -3.02
C CYS A 187 -3.28 -10.53 -4.11
N ASP A 188 -3.80 -11.73 -3.92
CA ASP A 188 -3.83 -12.78 -4.95
C ASP A 188 -4.96 -12.59 -5.97
N ALA A 189 -5.12 -13.57 -6.88
CA ALA A 189 -6.12 -13.53 -7.94
C ALA A 189 -7.57 -13.48 -7.41
N ALA A 190 -7.83 -14.02 -6.23
CA ALA A 190 -9.14 -13.97 -5.57
C ALA A 190 -9.35 -12.67 -4.77
N GLY A 191 -8.36 -11.79 -4.72
CA GLY A 191 -8.40 -10.55 -3.93
C GLY A 191 -8.08 -10.75 -2.46
N GLN A 192 -7.51 -11.89 -2.07
CA GLN A 192 -7.13 -12.19 -0.69
C GLN A 192 -5.70 -11.73 -0.40
N TYR A 193 -5.45 -11.23 0.81
CA TYR A 193 -4.11 -10.87 1.27
C TYR A 193 -3.54 -11.98 2.15
N SER A 194 -2.40 -12.53 1.74
CA SER A 194 -1.61 -13.44 2.58
C SER A 194 -1.31 -12.78 3.93
N MET A 195 -1.23 -13.58 5.00
CA MET A 195 -1.11 -13.14 6.40
C MET A 195 -2.37 -12.52 7.05
N TYR A 196 -3.44 -12.24 6.27
CA TYR A 196 -4.60 -11.49 6.77
C TYR A 196 -5.95 -12.14 6.48
N SER A 197 -6.21 -12.49 5.23
CA SER A 197 -7.53 -12.97 4.81
C SER A 197 -7.80 -14.42 5.24
N GLU A 198 -9.05 -14.73 5.54
CA GLU A 198 -9.46 -16.08 5.96
C GLU A 198 -9.05 -17.15 4.92
N GLY A 199 -8.38 -18.19 5.38
CA GLY A 199 -7.89 -19.31 4.58
C GLY A 199 -6.46 -19.15 4.04
N VAL A 200 -5.86 -17.96 4.17
CA VAL A 200 -4.49 -17.64 3.70
C VAL A 200 -3.67 -16.88 4.76
N GLU A 201 -4.10 -16.87 6.03
CA GLU A 201 -3.44 -16.17 7.13
C GLU A 201 -2.06 -16.73 7.46
N GLU A 202 -1.80 -18.00 7.13
CA GLU A 202 -0.52 -18.67 7.37
C GLU A 202 0.42 -18.61 6.16
N GLU A 203 -0.01 -17.98 5.06
CA GLU A 203 0.77 -17.85 3.83
C GLU A 203 1.52 -16.51 3.80
N THR A 204 2.63 -16.48 3.05
CA THR A 204 3.52 -15.30 2.91
C THR A 204 3.88 -14.99 1.46
N TYR A 205 3.17 -15.59 0.50
CA TYR A 205 3.30 -15.24 -0.91
C TYR A 205 2.92 -13.78 -1.17
N LEU A 206 3.33 -13.29 -2.34
CA LEU A 206 3.08 -11.97 -2.89
C LEU A 206 3.53 -10.83 -1.97
N ARG A 207 4.59 -11.09 -1.20
CA ARG A 207 5.30 -10.17 -0.32
C ARG A 207 6.79 -10.37 -0.51
N GLY A 208 7.54 -9.30 -0.73
CA GLY A 208 8.99 -9.42 -0.85
C GLY A 208 9.73 -8.11 -0.88
N VAL A 209 11.02 -8.20 -0.61
CA VAL A 209 11.96 -7.10 -0.55
C VAL A 209 13.00 -7.23 -1.65
N GLN A 210 13.34 -6.12 -2.29
CA GLN A 210 14.49 -6.01 -3.16
C GLN A 210 15.31 -4.78 -2.81
N ILE A 211 16.62 -4.89 -2.97
CA ILE A 211 17.56 -3.77 -2.81
C ILE A 211 17.89 -3.19 -4.18
N ALA A 212 17.76 -1.88 -4.31
CA ALA A 212 18.02 -1.15 -5.54
C ALA A 212 19.49 -1.27 -5.95
N ASP A 213 19.73 -1.61 -7.22
CA ASP A 213 21.07 -1.73 -7.77
C ASP A 213 21.73 -0.36 -8.05
N ALA A 214 22.93 -0.35 -8.64
CA ALA A 214 23.65 0.88 -9.00
C ALA A 214 22.92 1.78 -10.03
N GLN A 215 21.87 1.28 -10.66
CA GLN A 215 20.97 2.03 -11.53
C GLN A 215 19.64 2.36 -10.83
N GLY A 216 19.55 2.17 -9.51
CA GLY A 216 18.35 2.42 -8.72
C GLY A 216 17.25 1.39 -8.97
N LYS A 217 17.54 0.27 -9.63
CA LYS A 217 16.51 -0.67 -10.10
C LYS A 217 16.26 -1.80 -9.12
N VAL A 218 14.98 -2.11 -8.93
CA VAL A 218 14.50 -3.37 -8.34
C VAL A 218 13.60 -4.10 -9.34
N THR A 219 13.57 -5.42 -9.25
CA THR A 219 12.71 -6.26 -10.09
C THR A 219 12.02 -7.33 -9.26
N PHE A 220 10.72 -7.48 -9.47
CA PHE A 220 9.90 -8.53 -8.87
C PHE A 220 9.22 -9.36 -9.96
N THR A 221 9.07 -10.66 -9.72
CA THR A 221 8.18 -11.56 -10.47
C THR A 221 7.02 -11.92 -9.55
N SER A 222 5.81 -11.57 -9.99
CA SER A 222 4.55 -11.71 -9.25
C SER A 222 3.46 -12.26 -10.18
N ILE A 223 2.20 -12.07 -9.79
CA ILE A 223 1.00 -12.26 -10.61
C ILE A 223 0.20 -10.97 -10.71
N PHE A 224 -0.64 -10.84 -11.74
CA PHE A 224 -1.63 -9.78 -11.83
C PHE A 224 -2.58 -9.87 -10.61
N PRO A 225 -2.82 -8.79 -9.84
CA PRO A 225 -3.66 -8.83 -8.64
C PRO A 225 -5.16 -8.96 -8.97
N GLY A 226 -5.92 -9.60 -8.10
CA GLY A 226 -7.39 -9.56 -8.15
C GLY A 226 -7.96 -8.18 -7.85
N CYS A 227 -9.26 -8.01 -8.11
CA CYS A 227 -10.00 -6.82 -7.70
C CYS A 227 -10.94 -7.20 -6.55
N TYR A 228 -10.66 -6.68 -5.35
CA TYR A 228 -11.54 -6.82 -4.20
C TYR A 228 -12.50 -5.63 -4.11
N ALA A 229 -13.58 -5.78 -3.35
CA ALA A 229 -14.67 -4.81 -3.33
C ALA A 229 -14.20 -3.41 -2.92
N GLY A 230 -14.57 -2.40 -3.72
CA GLY A 230 -14.35 -0.98 -3.40
C GLY A 230 -12.97 -0.42 -3.70
N ARG A 231 -12.03 -1.21 -4.25
CA ARG A 231 -10.67 -0.76 -4.55
C ARG A 231 -10.23 -1.14 -5.97
N TRP A 232 -9.62 -0.19 -6.67
CA TRP A 232 -9.09 -0.39 -8.02
C TRP A 232 -7.93 -1.39 -7.97
N PRO A 233 -7.70 -2.27 -8.97
CA PRO A 233 -6.58 -3.20 -8.96
C PRO A 233 -5.23 -2.50 -8.75
N HIS A 234 -4.47 -2.92 -7.74
CA HIS A 234 -3.23 -2.24 -7.35
C HIS A 234 -2.16 -3.18 -6.77
N LEU A 235 -0.94 -2.66 -6.74
CA LEU A 235 0.19 -3.17 -5.98
C LEU A 235 0.55 -2.12 -4.92
N HIS A 236 0.86 -2.54 -3.71
CA HIS A 236 1.41 -1.66 -2.69
C HIS A 236 2.92 -1.74 -2.67
N PHE A 237 3.58 -0.64 -2.30
CA PHE A 237 4.99 -0.67 -1.99
C PHE A 237 5.40 0.39 -0.97
N GLU A 238 6.53 0.11 -0.33
CA GLU A 238 7.26 1.03 0.54
C GLU A 238 8.72 1.10 0.10
N VAL A 239 9.31 2.29 0.21
CA VAL A 239 10.72 2.52 -0.03
C VAL A 239 11.37 2.97 1.26
N PHE A 240 12.49 2.35 1.61
CA PHE A 240 13.32 2.67 2.76
C PHE A 240 14.69 3.16 2.29
N PRO A 241 15.38 4.02 3.07
CA PRO A 241 16.69 4.55 2.69
C PRO A 241 17.74 3.47 2.43
N ASP A 242 17.66 2.35 3.17
CA ASP A 242 18.58 1.23 3.09
C ASP A 242 17.96 -0.06 3.63
N ALA A 243 18.68 -1.17 3.42
CA ALA A 243 18.26 -2.50 3.86
C ALA A 243 18.14 -2.63 5.39
N GLU A 244 18.92 -1.87 6.16
CA GLU A 244 18.87 -1.91 7.62
C GLU A 244 17.65 -1.19 8.20
N SER A 245 17.10 -0.23 7.46
CA SER A 245 15.95 0.58 7.87
C SER A 245 14.60 -0.16 7.75
N ILE A 246 14.53 -1.24 6.95
CA ILE A 246 13.29 -1.96 6.64
C ILE A 246 12.63 -2.67 7.82
N VAL A 247 13.38 -2.91 8.90
CA VAL A 247 12.88 -3.58 10.12
C VAL A 247 12.01 -2.69 11.00
N ASP A 248 11.81 -1.42 10.60
CA ASP A 248 10.91 -0.50 11.27
C ASP A 248 10.17 0.31 10.21
N ALA A 249 8.87 0.02 10.06
CA ALA A 249 7.96 0.66 9.12
C ALA A 249 7.99 2.20 9.18
N THR A 250 8.33 2.78 10.33
CA THR A 250 8.40 4.25 10.49
C THR A 250 9.57 4.89 9.75
N ASN A 251 10.53 4.10 9.26
CA ASN A 251 11.64 4.57 8.42
C ASN A 251 11.30 4.64 6.93
N ALA A 252 10.10 4.25 6.50
CA ALA A 252 9.69 4.37 5.12
C ALA A 252 9.77 5.85 4.67
N ILE A 253 10.49 6.11 3.58
CA ILE A 253 10.60 7.43 2.96
C ILE A 253 9.51 7.67 1.91
N LEU A 254 8.88 6.59 1.43
CA LEU A 254 7.69 6.64 0.58
C LEU A 254 6.86 5.38 0.84
N THR A 255 5.57 5.56 1.08
CA THR A 255 4.56 4.51 0.95
C THR A 255 3.67 4.92 -0.22
N SER A 256 3.41 4.03 -1.17
CA SER A 256 2.55 4.36 -2.31
C SER A 256 1.93 3.10 -2.92
N GLN A 257 1.16 3.28 -4.00
CA GLN A 257 0.47 2.22 -4.71
C GLN A 257 0.61 2.39 -6.22
N ILE A 258 0.61 1.27 -6.95
CA ILE A 258 0.67 1.23 -8.43
C ILE A 258 -0.66 0.70 -8.92
N ALA A 259 -1.39 1.49 -9.71
CA ALA A 259 -2.64 1.08 -10.34
C ALA A 259 -2.39 0.27 -11.62
N LEU A 260 -3.24 -0.73 -11.87
CA LEU A 260 -3.19 -1.52 -13.11
C LEU A 260 -4.20 -0.98 -14.15
N PRO A 261 -3.86 -0.96 -15.45
CA PRO A 261 -4.74 -0.45 -16.49
C PRO A 261 -5.98 -1.34 -16.70
N GLN A 262 -7.11 -0.69 -16.97
CA GLN A 262 -8.40 -1.37 -17.10
C GLN A 262 -8.43 -2.37 -18.27
N THR A 263 -7.79 -2.05 -19.39
CA THR A 263 -7.88 -2.88 -20.61
C THR A 263 -7.33 -4.28 -20.38
N GLU A 264 -6.21 -4.38 -19.66
CA GLU A 264 -5.59 -5.63 -19.28
C GLU A 264 -6.35 -6.32 -18.14
N ALA A 265 -6.82 -5.55 -17.15
CA ALA A 265 -7.65 -6.07 -16.06
C ALA A 265 -8.94 -6.74 -16.58
N ASP A 266 -9.62 -6.13 -17.56
CA ASP A 266 -10.84 -6.67 -18.19
C ASP A 266 -10.59 -8.07 -18.76
N GLY A 267 -9.45 -8.29 -19.43
CA GLY A 267 -9.09 -9.60 -20.00
C GLY A 267 -8.66 -10.62 -18.95
N VAL A 268 -7.89 -10.21 -17.94
CA VAL A 268 -7.45 -11.08 -16.84
C VAL A 268 -8.65 -11.56 -16.02
N TYR A 269 -9.63 -10.70 -15.76
CA TYR A 269 -10.78 -11.01 -14.90
C TYR A 269 -11.86 -11.87 -15.57
N GLU A 270 -11.67 -12.26 -16.84
CA GLU A 270 -12.46 -13.32 -17.48
C GLU A 270 -12.00 -14.73 -17.05
N LEU A 271 -10.80 -14.86 -16.49
CA LEU A 271 -10.24 -16.14 -16.05
C LEU A 271 -10.88 -16.64 -14.75
N THR A 272 -10.94 -17.97 -14.59
CA THR A 272 -11.61 -18.62 -13.45
C THR A 272 -10.93 -18.38 -12.12
N GLU A 273 -9.62 -18.21 -12.13
CA GLU A 273 -8.76 -17.93 -10.97
C GLU A 273 -9.07 -16.54 -10.37
N TYR A 274 -9.66 -15.64 -11.17
CA TYR A 274 -10.00 -14.27 -10.80
C TYR A 274 -11.50 -14.05 -10.51
N ALA A 275 -12.22 -15.13 -10.20
CA ALA A 275 -13.67 -15.09 -9.97
C ALA A 275 -14.08 -13.97 -8.98
N GLY A 276 -15.06 -13.15 -9.37
CA GLY A 276 -15.52 -11.99 -8.59
C GLY A 276 -14.84 -10.67 -8.96
N SER A 277 -13.61 -10.70 -9.48
CA SER A 277 -12.86 -9.48 -9.81
C SER A 277 -13.56 -8.60 -10.85
N ALA A 278 -14.17 -9.20 -11.89
CA ALA A 278 -14.92 -8.45 -12.90
C ALA A 278 -16.17 -7.75 -12.33
N GLU A 279 -16.85 -8.38 -11.38
CA GLU A 279 -18.01 -7.77 -10.70
C GLU A 279 -17.58 -6.61 -9.82
N ASN A 280 -16.50 -6.77 -9.07
CA ASN A 280 -15.93 -5.70 -8.25
C ASN A 280 -15.48 -4.52 -9.11
N LEU A 281 -14.69 -4.77 -10.16
CA LEU A 281 -14.19 -3.74 -11.07
C LEU A 281 -15.33 -2.93 -11.72
N SER A 282 -16.47 -3.57 -12.02
CA SER A 282 -17.63 -2.89 -12.63
C SER A 282 -18.28 -1.82 -11.74
N GLN A 283 -17.94 -1.77 -10.44
CA GLN A 283 -18.55 -0.88 -9.46
C GLN A 283 -17.75 0.42 -9.24
N LEU A 284 -16.57 0.57 -9.84
CA LEU A 284 -15.70 1.73 -9.65
C LEU A 284 -14.89 2.06 -10.91
N THR A 285 -14.33 3.26 -10.93
CA THR A 285 -13.28 3.72 -11.83
C THR A 285 -12.11 4.24 -11.02
N LEU A 286 -10.96 4.50 -11.65
CA LEU A 286 -9.84 5.21 -11.02
C LEU A 286 -10.29 6.55 -10.40
N GLU A 287 -11.18 7.29 -11.07
CA GLU A 287 -11.71 8.58 -10.60
C GLU A 287 -12.68 8.46 -9.42
N THR A 288 -13.19 7.26 -9.13
CA THR A 288 -14.06 7.01 -7.96
C THR A 288 -13.38 6.19 -6.87
N ASP A 289 -12.19 5.67 -7.13
CA ASP A 289 -11.38 4.96 -6.13
C ASP A 289 -10.94 5.95 -5.04
N GLY A 290 -11.05 5.52 -3.77
CA GLY A 290 -10.77 6.38 -2.63
C GLY A 290 -9.31 6.81 -2.49
N ILE A 291 -8.39 6.14 -3.19
CA ILE A 291 -6.94 6.40 -3.19
C ILE A 291 -6.55 7.15 -4.46
N PHE A 292 -6.90 6.63 -5.64
CA PHE A 292 -6.43 7.20 -6.92
C PHE A 292 -7.23 8.40 -7.44
N SER A 293 -8.34 8.79 -6.78
CA SER A 293 -9.24 9.84 -7.31
C SER A 293 -8.68 11.27 -7.26
N ASP A 294 -7.57 11.52 -6.57
CA ASP A 294 -6.89 12.83 -6.56
C ASP A 294 -5.71 12.92 -7.55
N GLY A 295 -5.37 11.83 -8.23
CA GLY A 295 -4.37 11.75 -9.29
C GLY A 295 -3.80 10.34 -9.39
N TYR A 296 -3.49 9.86 -10.59
CA TYR A 296 -2.96 8.49 -10.78
C TYR A 296 -1.93 8.38 -11.90
N GLU A 297 -1.63 9.47 -12.59
CA GLU A 297 -0.83 9.47 -13.81
C GLU A 297 0.59 8.97 -13.58
N GLN A 298 1.17 9.24 -12.40
CA GLN A 298 2.49 8.74 -12.01
C GLN A 298 2.46 7.30 -11.48
N GLN A 299 1.30 6.79 -11.08
CA GLN A 299 1.12 5.48 -10.44
C GLN A 299 0.47 4.44 -11.36
N LEU A 300 -0.04 4.84 -12.53
CA LEU A 300 -0.66 3.94 -13.50
C LEU A 300 0.41 3.19 -14.31
N ALA A 301 0.44 1.88 -14.17
CA ALA A 301 1.38 1.04 -14.91
C ALA A 301 1.10 1.04 -16.42
N SER A 302 2.16 1.14 -17.24
CA SER A 302 2.10 0.89 -18.67
C SER A 302 2.53 -0.54 -18.97
N LEU A 303 1.56 -1.43 -19.15
CA LEU A 303 1.82 -2.86 -19.34
C LEU A 303 2.25 -3.18 -20.79
N SER A 304 3.17 -4.14 -20.91
CA SER A 304 3.52 -4.82 -22.15
C SER A 304 3.34 -6.33 -21.96
N GLY A 305 2.93 -7.05 -23.01
CA GLY A 305 2.66 -8.48 -22.95
C GLY A 305 1.22 -8.81 -23.34
N ASP A 306 0.78 -10.01 -22.97
CA ASP A 306 -0.55 -10.52 -23.24
C ASP A 306 -0.96 -11.58 -22.22
N LEU A 307 -2.23 -11.97 -22.26
CA LEU A 307 -2.81 -12.91 -21.29
C LEU A 307 -2.13 -14.29 -21.28
N ASP A 308 -1.59 -14.73 -22.43
CA ASP A 308 -0.98 -16.07 -22.57
C ASP A 308 0.45 -16.09 -22.02
N SER A 309 1.21 -15.01 -22.22
CA SER A 309 2.62 -14.88 -21.82
C SER A 309 2.84 -14.16 -20.51
N GLY A 310 1.81 -13.49 -19.98
CA GLY A 310 1.90 -12.59 -18.85
C GLY A 310 2.22 -11.16 -19.26
N TYR A 311 2.24 -10.28 -18.26
CA TYR A 311 2.51 -8.85 -18.43
C TYR A 311 3.82 -8.44 -17.78
N SER A 312 4.34 -7.30 -18.21
CA SER A 312 5.48 -6.65 -17.59
C SER A 312 5.34 -5.14 -17.65
N PHE A 313 5.92 -4.43 -16.69
CA PHE A 313 6.07 -2.98 -16.77
C PHE A 313 7.35 -2.49 -16.09
N ALA A 314 7.74 -1.28 -16.47
CA ALA A 314 8.73 -0.49 -15.76
C ALA A 314 8.09 0.84 -15.35
N ILE A 315 8.38 1.28 -14.12
CA ILE A 315 7.89 2.55 -13.57
C ILE A 315 9.04 3.28 -12.87
N ASP A 316 9.07 4.60 -12.99
CA ASP A 316 10.01 5.44 -12.26
C ASP A 316 9.36 5.91 -10.95
N VAL A 317 10.14 5.88 -9.88
CA VAL A 317 9.73 6.24 -8.50
C VAL A 317 10.65 7.37 -8.02
N PRO A 318 10.40 8.61 -8.46
CA PRO A 318 11.11 9.79 -7.98
C PRO A 318 10.68 10.16 -6.56
N ILE A 319 11.66 10.29 -5.66
CA ILE A 319 11.48 10.58 -4.23
C ILE A 319 12.30 11.82 -3.87
N ASP A 320 11.67 12.81 -3.22
CA ASP A 320 12.40 13.92 -2.60
C ASP A 320 12.58 13.62 -1.11
N THR A 321 13.78 13.17 -0.72
CA THR A 321 14.09 12.85 0.68
C THR A 321 14.11 14.07 1.61
N THR A 322 13.91 15.28 1.09
CA THR A 322 13.70 16.50 1.87
C THR A 322 12.23 16.79 2.19
N THR A 323 11.31 16.13 1.49
CA THR A 323 9.88 16.10 1.82
C THR A 323 9.67 15.17 3.01
N GLU A 324 8.89 15.59 4.02
CA GLU A 324 8.48 14.67 5.08
C GLU A 324 7.58 13.59 4.46
N PRO A 325 7.88 12.29 4.64
CA PRO A 325 7.04 11.23 4.11
C PRO A 325 5.60 11.42 4.58
N GLU A 326 4.65 11.41 3.66
CA GLU A 326 3.24 11.39 4.03
C GLU A 326 2.98 10.06 4.74
N ALA A 327 3.02 10.07 6.07
CA ALA A 327 3.07 8.85 6.85
C ALA A 327 2.00 7.84 6.41
N GLY A 328 2.46 6.74 5.83
CA GLY A 328 1.68 5.53 5.52
C GLY A 328 1.22 4.80 6.78
N GLY A 329 1.74 5.17 7.95
CA GLY A 329 1.25 4.77 9.27
C GLY A 329 0.55 5.94 9.99
N MET A 330 -0.65 5.69 10.51
CA MET A 330 -1.38 6.63 11.36
C MET A 330 -0.50 6.97 12.57
N GLY A 331 -0.08 8.24 12.66
CA GLY A 331 0.66 8.74 13.81
C GLY A 331 -0.02 8.33 15.12
N GLY A 332 0.66 7.47 15.87
CA GLY A 332 0.35 7.22 17.27
C GLY A 332 0.41 8.55 18.00
N GLY A 333 -0.75 9.11 18.31
CA GLY A 333 -0.86 10.32 19.10
C GLY A 333 -0.17 10.08 20.44
N GLY A 334 1.07 10.54 20.55
CA GLY A 334 1.80 10.60 21.80
C GLY A 334 0.97 11.39 22.80
N MET A 335 0.33 10.67 23.73
CA MET A 335 -0.27 11.27 24.92
C MET A 335 0.88 11.80 25.76
N GLY A 336 1.26 13.05 25.51
CA GLY A 336 2.15 13.81 26.35
C GLY A 336 1.62 13.78 27.79
N GLY A 337 2.39 13.17 28.68
CA GLY A 337 2.13 13.19 30.10
C GLY A 337 2.11 14.63 30.61
N GLY A 338 0.92 15.11 30.94
CA GLY A 338 0.69 16.36 31.65
C GLY A 338 0.19 16.07 33.06
N GLU A 339 0.97 16.54 34.04
CA GLU A 339 0.77 16.41 35.48
C GLU A 339 -0.63 16.81 35.98
N GLY A 340 -1.07 16.14 37.05
CA GLY A 340 -2.42 16.22 37.59
C GLY A 340 -2.82 17.51 38.32
N GLY A 341 -4.14 17.67 38.49
CA GLY A 341 -4.79 18.65 39.37
C GLY A 341 -6.32 18.42 39.44
N PRO A 342 -6.99 18.73 40.57
CA PRO A 342 -8.10 17.91 41.06
C PRO A 342 -9.52 18.40 40.73
N GLY A 343 -10.43 17.42 40.61
CA GLY A 343 -11.83 17.40 41.06
C GLY A 343 -12.71 18.65 40.90
N GLY A 344 -13.73 18.55 40.04
CA GLY A 344 -14.88 19.45 40.00
C GLY A 344 -16.19 18.68 39.79
N THR A 345 -17.09 18.82 40.76
CA THR A 345 -18.44 18.22 40.88
C THR A 345 -19.45 18.64 39.79
N PRO A 346 -20.44 17.79 39.44
CA PRO A 346 -21.59 18.21 38.63
C PRO A 346 -22.68 18.90 39.48
N PRO A 347 -23.44 19.88 38.95
CA PRO A 347 -24.45 20.61 39.71
C PRO A 347 -25.78 19.84 39.85
N GLU A 348 -26.34 19.89 41.05
CA GLU A 348 -27.70 19.48 41.43
C GLU A 348 -28.73 20.61 41.27
N GLY A 349 -30.01 20.22 41.13
CA GLY A 349 -31.20 21.00 41.52
C GLY A 349 -32.39 20.82 40.57
N ALA A 350 -33.29 19.82 40.70
CA ALA A 350 -34.37 19.59 41.70
C ALA A 350 -35.72 20.29 41.35
N PRO A 351 -36.87 19.96 41.99
CA PRO A 351 -37.52 18.66 42.29
C PRO A 351 -39.05 18.65 41.99
N GLY A 352 -39.75 17.51 42.20
CA GLY A 352 -41.22 17.48 42.22
C GLY A 352 -41.91 16.11 42.33
N GLU A 353 -41.97 15.62 43.58
CA GLU A 353 -42.89 14.66 44.25
C GLU A 353 -44.00 13.89 43.50
N GLY A 354 -44.16 12.61 43.86
CA GLY A 354 -45.48 11.93 43.88
C GLY A 354 -45.47 10.42 43.59
N ALA A 355 -45.50 9.59 44.63
CA ALA A 355 -46.00 8.20 44.59
C ALA A 355 -47.26 8.11 45.50
N PRO A 356 -47.98 6.98 45.71
CA PRO A 356 -47.82 5.61 45.16
C PRO A 356 -49.15 4.87 44.80
N GLY A 357 -49.03 3.65 44.22
CA GLY A 357 -49.81 2.46 44.62
C GLY A 357 -51.09 2.08 43.85
N GLY A 358 -51.30 0.78 43.65
CA GLY A 358 -52.64 0.18 43.46
C GLY A 358 -52.72 -0.93 42.40
N ALA A 359 -53.06 -2.14 42.84
CA ALA A 359 -53.23 -3.37 42.07
C ALA A 359 -54.64 -3.54 41.43
N THR A 360 -54.88 -4.72 40.85
CA THR A 360 -56.10 -5.36 40.27
C THR A 360 -56.19 -5.22 38.73
N SER A 361 -56.17 -6.27 37.88
CA SER A 361 -56.88 -7.57 37.75
C SER A 361 -57.94 -7.52 36.63
N GLU A 362 -58.15 -8.67 35.98
CA GLU A 362 -59.17 -9.06 34.96
C GLU A 362 -58.71 -8.87 33.49
N ASP A 363 -58.38 -9.92 32.75
CA ASP A 363 -59.17 -11.06 32.19
C ASP A 363 -59.72 -10.76 30.79
N GLY A 364 -59.62 -11.73 29.87
CA GLY A 364 -60.28 -11.62 28.56
C GLY A 364 -59.64 -12.31 27.35
N SER A 365 -59.68 -13.64 27.34
CA SER A 365 -59.96 -14.52 26.18
C SER A 365 -59.09 -14.47 24.92
N GLY A 366 -58.51 -15.64 24.58
CA GLY A 366 -58.09 -15.97 23.23
C GLY A 366 -59.22 -16.52 22.35
N THR A 367 -58.98 -16.61 21.05
CA THR A 367 -59.61 -17.61 20.16
C THR A 367 -58.75 -17.83 18.91
N SER A 368 -58.53 -19.10 18.57
CA SER A 368 -57.95 -19.62 17.33
C SER A 368 -58.91 -19.58 16.13
N GLN A 369 -58.37 -19.98 14.96
CA GLN A 369 -58.99 -20.40 13.69
C GLN A 369 -58.92 -19.31 12.59
N SER A 370 -58.50 -19.57 11.35
CA SER A 370 -58.13 -20.78 10.59
C SER A 370 -57.01 -20.47 9.61
#